data_AF-A0A9Q3GZS9-F1
#
_entry.id   AF-A0A9Q3GZS9-F1
#
_cell.length_a   1.000
_cell.length_b   1.000
_cell.length_c   1.000
_cell.angle_alpha   90.00
_cell.angle_beta   90.00
_cell.angle_gamma   90.00
#
_symmetry.space_group_name_H-M   'P 1'
#
loop_
_entity.id
_entity.type
_entity.pdbx_description
1 polymer ?
#
loop_
_entity_poly.entity_id
_entity_poly.type
_entity_poly.pdbx_seq_one_letter_code
_entity_poly.pdbx_strand_id
1 'polypeptide(L)'
;MVQTPLLPHQKNGLAFLWYQKIPNGQSTHNLWATSPPGSTFTSRNIIAKTIVSSFESLLTNTPLGGLLADDMGLGKSIQAIALIGTCKEWLIKNPQHSTPTIIICPPCLITNWKSKISKHGQAGALQAKIYHGSTCHSLSKADILKCDIIVMPYNTISQEFKQTNTSTS
;
A
#
# COMPACT_ATOMS: atom_id res chain seq x y z
N MET A 1 15.07 -8.89 -2.63
CA MET A 1 13.90 -9.21 -3.50
C MET A 1 13.77 -8.35 -4.76
N VAL A 2 14.30 -7.11 -4.80
CA VAL A 2 14.31 -6.24 -6.01
C VAL A 2 15.68 -6.31 -6.67
N GLN A 3 15.74 -6.53 -7.97
CA GLN A 3 16.98 -6.64 -8.74
C GLN A 3 17.50 -5.29 -9.22
N THR A 4 16.61 -4.36 -9.58
CA THR A 4 17.02 -3.05 -10.11
C THR A 4 17.42 -2.10 -8.98
N PRO A 5 18.60 -1.46 -9.04
CA PRO A 5 19.00 -0.48 -8.04
C PRO A 5 18.11 0.77 -8.12
N LEU A 6 17.64 1.24 -6.96
CA LEU A 6 16.82 2.45 -6.86
C LEU A 6 17.68 3.71 -6.92
N LEU A 7 17.18 4.72 -7.64
CA LEU A 7 17.75 6.07 -7.65
C LEU A 7 17.52 6.78 -6.30
N PRO A 8 18.29 7.82 -5.94
CA PRO A 8 18.15 8.50 -4.65
C PRO A 8 16.73 8.98 -4.35
N HIS A 9 16.05 9.62 -5.31
CA HIS A 9 14.66 10.07 -5.14
C HIS A 9 13.69 8.90 -4.97
N GLN A 10 13.95 7.77 -5.62
CA GLN A 10 13.14 6.56 -5.48
C GLN A 10 13.29 5.92 -4.11
N LYS A 11 14.48 5.99 -3.50
CA LYS A 11 14.71 5.56 -2.12
C LYS A 11 13.95 6.45 -1.14
N ASN A 12 13.92 7.76 -1.38
CA ASN A 12 13.15 8.70 -0.56
C ASN A 12 11.63 8.41 -0.65
N GLY A 13 11.11 8.20 -1.87
CA GLY A 13 9.70 7.83 -2.07
C GLY A 13 9.35 6.50 -1.40
N LEU A 14 10.23 5.49 -1.51
CA LEU A 14 10.07 4.22 -0.80
C LEU A 14 10.04 4.40 0.73
N ALA A 15 10.99 5.17 1.28
CA ALA A 15 11.05 5.43 2.71
C ALA A 15 9.78 6.15 3.19
N PHE A 16 9.33 7.18 2.46
CA PHE A 16 8.10 7.92 2.75
C PHE A 16 6.86 7.00 2.80
N LEU A 17 6.72 6.09 1.84
CA LEU A 17 5.61 5.12 1.81
C LEU A 17 5.72 4.08 2.93
N TRP A 18 6.95 3.65 3.24
CA TRP A 18 7.20 2.70 4.32
C TRP A 18 6.82 3.28 5.69
N TYR A 19 7.22 4.52 5.97
CA TYR A 19 6.89 5.19 7.23
C TYR A 19 5.38 5.37 7.43
N GLN A 20 4.62 5.61 6.36
CA GLN A 20 3.15 5.73 6.43
C GLN A 20 2.41 4.40 6.61
N LYS A 21 3.09 3.26 6.41
CA LYS A 21 2.51 1.94 6.67
C LYS A 21 2.74 1.45 8.10
N ILE A 22 3.67 2.05 8.84
CA ILE A 22 3.97 1.66 10.21
C ILE A 22 3.01 2.42 11.14
N PRO A 23 2.21 1.75 12.00
CA PRO A 23 1.25 2.39 12.91
C PRO A 23 1.87 3.44 13.86
N ASN A 24 3.19 3.40 14.04
CA ASN A 24 3.95 4.29 14.91
C ASN A 24 4.81 5.31 14.16
N GLY A 25 4.58 5.50 12.85
CA GLY A 25 5.26 6.54 12.08
C GLY A 25 4.90 7.92 12.62
N GLN A 26 5.86 8.61 13.24
CA GLN A 26 5.66 9.98 13.71
C GLN A 26 5.31 10.88 12.51
N SER A 27 4.04 11.26 12.38
CA SER A 27 3.62 12.28 11.43
C SER A 27 4.24 13.61 11.83
N THR A 28 5.13 14.15 11.00
CA THR A 28 5.85 15.41 11.26
C THR A 28 5.08 16.66 10.82
N HIS A 29 3.82 16.53 10.38
CA HIS A 29 3.03 17.65 9.89
C HIS A 29 1.96 18.04 10.91
N ASN A 30 2.36 18.96 11.78
CA ASN A 30 1.59 19.42 12.92
C ASN A 30 0.48 20.39 12.49
N LEU A 31 -0.69 19.84 12.13
CA LEU A 31 -1.98 20.53 12.32
C LEU A 31 -2.35 20.65 13.81
N TRP A 32 -1.54 20.06 14.68
CA TRP A 32 -1.75 19.97 16.12
C TRP A 32 -0.75 20.87 16.85
N ALA A 33 -1.26 21.82 17.62
CA ALA A 33 -0.47 22.59 18.56
C ALA A 33 -0.45 21.88 19.92
N THR A 34 0.73 21.68 20.50
CA THR A 34 0.90 21.10 21.84
C THR A 34 0.88 22.19 22.90
N SER A 35 0.29 21.90 24.06
CA SER A 35 0.30 22.84 25.19
C SER A 35 1.72 23.03 25.76
N PRO A 36 2.03 24.20 26.35
CA PRO A 36 3.35 24.48 26.93
C PRO A 36 3.73 23.51 28.07
N PRO A 37 5.03 23.28 28.31
CA PRO A 37 5.49 22.46 29.42
C PRO A 37 4.96 22.98 30.76
N GLY A 38 4.36 22.10 31.59
CA GLY A 38 3.79 22.46 32.90
C GLY A 38 2.26 22.63 32.95
N SER A 39 1.57 22.46 31.82
CA SER A 39 0.11 22.40 31.72
C SER A 39 -0.37 20.96 31.44
N THR A 40 -1.64 20.65 31.74
CA THR A 40 -2.24 19.37 31.33
C THR A 40 -2.07 19.18 29.83
N PHE A 41 -1.42 18.07 29.42
CA PHE A 41 -1.08 17.81 28.03
C PHE A 41 -2.36 17.79 27.18
N THR A 42 -2.52 18.81 26.35
CA THR A 42 -3.64 18.90 25.41
C THR A 42 -3.10 19.24 24.03
N SER A 43 -3.47 18.43 23.05
CA SER A 43 -3.18 18.68 21.64
C SER A 43 -4.41 19.33 21.02
N ARG A 44 -4.24 20.50 20.38
CA ARG A 44 -5.33 21.21 19.70
C ARG A 44 -5.13 21.18 18.20
N ASN A 45 -6.14 20.71 17.46
CA ASN A 45 -6.16 20.88 16.01
C ASN A 45 -6.40 22.36 15.67
N ILE A 46 -5.46 22.97 14.96
CA ILE A 46 -5.45 24.42 14.69
C ILE A 46 -6.67 24.83 13.83
N ILE A 47 -7.17 23.93 12.98
CA ILE A 47 -8.26 24.22 12.03
C ILE A 47 -9.61 23.78 12.59
N ALA A 48 -9.72 22.52 13.03
CA ALA A 48 -10.97 21.94 13.52
C ALA A 48 -11.33 22.40 14.94
N LYS A 49 -10.41 23.08 15.65
CA LYS A 49 -10.52 23.50 17.07
C LYS A 49 -10.77 22.34 18.04
N THR A 50 -10.67 21.09 17.60
CA THR A 50 -10.77 19.89 18.43
C THR A 50 -9.61 19.85 19.41
N ILE A 51 -9.93 19.60 20.68
CA ILE A 51 -8.94 19.40 21.74
C ILE A 51 -8.95 17.93 22.10
N VAL A 52 -7.77 17.32 22.11
CA VAL A 52 -7.58 15.92 22.47
C VAL A 52 -6.61 15.86 23.65
N SER A 53 -7.01 15.14 24.69
CA SER A 53 -6.24 14.94 25.92
C SER A 53 -5.23 13.81 25.84
N SER A 54 -5.34 12.90 24.87
CA SER A 54 -4.37 11.82 24.61
C SER A 54 -3.97 11.75 23.13
N PHE A 55 -2.66 11.78 22.86
CA PHE A 55 -2.15 11.68 21.48
C PHE A 55 -2.44 10.30 20.85
N GLU A 56 -2.58 9.26 21.68
CA GLU A 56 -2.90 7.89 21.25
C GLU A 56 -4.21 7.79 20.45
N SER A 57 -5.26 8.55 20.80
CA SER A 57 -6.53 8.50 20.05
C SER A 57 -6.46 9.15 18.67
N LEU A 58 -5.40 9.91 18.39
CA LEU A 58 -5.13 10.49 17.06
C LEU A 58 -4.36 9.50 16.18
N LEU A 59 -3.42 8.77 16.78
CA LEU A 59 -2.63 7.73 16.08
C LEU A 59 -3.49 6.54 15.66
N THR A 60 -4.57 6.23 16.39
CA THR A 60 -5.49 5.14 16.02
C THR A 60 -6.36 5.43 14.79
N ASN A 61 -6.47 6.68 14.36
CA ASN A 61 -7.35 7.11 13.25
C ASN A 61 -6.59 7.62 12.02
N THR A 62 -5.26 7.56 12.00
CA THR A 62 -4.50 7.97 10.81
C THR A 62 -4.65 6.93 9.70
N PRO A 63 -5.03 7.33 8.48
CA PRO A 63 -5.10 6.41 7.35
C PRO A 63 -3.69 5.85 7.08
N LEU A 64 -3.61 4.53 6.91
CA LEU A 64 -2.37 3.86 6.53
C LEU A 64 -2.12 4.01 5.03
N GLY A 65 -0.87 4.31 4.66
CA GLY A 65 -0.46 4.52 3.28
C GLY A 65 -0.38 6.00 2.89
N GLY A 66 -0.17 6.28 1.61
CA GLY A 66 0.06 7.63 1.12
C GLY A 66 -0.06 7.78 -0.39
N LEU A 67 -0.03 9.03 -0.85
CA LEU A 67 -0.07 9.38 -2.27
C LEU A 67 1.35 9.56 -2.79
N LEU A 68 1.70 8.82 -3.84
CA LEU A 68 2.96 9.00 -4.57
C LEU A 68 2.67 9.73 -5.88
N ALA A 69 2.90 11.05 -5.88
CA ALA A 69 2.55 11.96 -6.98
C ALA A 69 3.79 12.53 -7.70
N ASP A 70 4.88 11.75 -7.78
CA ASP A 70 6.06 12.12 -8.55
C ASP A 70 5.72 12.36 -10.04
N ASP A 71 6.53 13.15 -10.74
CA ASP A 71 6.42 13.36 -12.18
C ASP A 71 6.44 12.04 -12.98
N MET A 72 5.85 12.09 -14.18
CA MET A 72 5.90 10.97 -15.12
C MET A 72 7.35 10.66 -15.50
N GLY A 73 7.71 9.38 -15.52
CA GLY A 73 9.08 8.93 -15.82
C GLY A 73 9.99 8.74 -14.61
N LEU A 74 9.66 9.26 -13.42
CA LEU A 74 10.51 9.11 -12.22
C LEU A 74 10.52 7.71 -11.60
N GLY A 75 9.78 6.76 -12.17
CA GLY A 75 9.82 5.36 -11.76
C GLY A 75 8.89 5.00 -10.60
N LYS A 76 7.71 5.62 -10.50
CA LYS A 76 6.70 5.27 -9.49
C LYS A 76 6.40 3.76 -9.42
N SER A 77 6.38 3.08 -10.57
CA SER A 77 6.13 1.63 -10.59
C SER A 77 7.26 0.82 -9.95
N ILE A 78 8.54 1.20 -10.14
CA ILE A 78 9.65 0.48 -9.49
C ILE A 78 9.66 0.76 -7.98
N GLN A 79 9.32 1.99 -7.56
CA GLN A 79 9.12 2.31 -6.14
C GLN A 79 8.02 1.45 -5.51
N ALA A 80 6.88 1.28 -6.19
CA ALA A 80 5.79 0.42 -5.73
C ALA A 80 6.20 -1.06 -5.64
N ILE A 81 6.91 -1.59 -6.63
CA ILE A 81 7.43 -2.97 -6.60
C ILE A 81 8.42 -3.14 -5.44
N ALA A 82 9.26 -2.14 -5.20
CA ALA A 82 10.19 -2.18 -4.07
C ALA A 82 9.47 -2.17 -2.72
N LEU A 83 8.42 -1.37 -2.57
CA LEU A 83 7.58 -1.37 -1.38
C LEU A 83 6.95 -2.74 -1.13
N ILE A 84 6.43 -3.38 -2.17
CA ILE A 84 5.85 -4.74 -2.06
C ILE A 84 6.90 -5.75 -1.61
N GLY A 85 8.11 -5.68 -2.18
CA GLY A 85 9.24 -6.52 -1.76
C GLY A 85 9.60 -6.33 -0.27
N THR A 86 9.70 -5.07 0.18
CA THR A 86 9.96 -4.76 1.60
C THR A 86 8.82 -5.25 2.50
N CYS A 87 7.56 -5.09 2.08
CA CYS A 87 6.41 -5.62 2.81
C CYS A 87 6.48 -7.15 2.92
N LYS A 88 6.85 -7.85 1.84
CA LYS A 88 7.01 -9.31 1.87
C LYS A 88 8.08 -9.75 2.87
N GLU A 89 9.24 -9.10 2.88
CA GLU A 89 10.30 -9.37 3.87
C GLU A 89 9.82 -9.17 5.31
N TRP A 90 9.02 -8.15 5.55
CA TRP A 90 8.42 -7.88 6.86
C TRP A 90 7.36 -8.92 7.24
N LEU A 91 6.51 -9.35 6.30
CA LEU A 91 5.47 -10.36 6.52
C LEU A 91 6.06 -11.75 6.81
N ILE A 92 7.18 -12.12 6.19
CA ILE A 92 7.90 -13.37 6.52
C ILE A 92 8.28 -13.41 8.01
N LYS A 93 8.60 -12.25 8.60
CA LYS A 93 8.91 -12.12 10.04
C LYS A 93 7.66 -11.99 10.91
N ASN A 94 6.50 -11.67 10.31
CA ASN A 94 5.23 -11.39 10.99
C ASN A 94 4.07 -12.11 10.28
N PRO A 95 4.00 -13.46 10.37
CA PRO A 95 3.08 -14.27 9.56
C PRO A 95 1.59 -14.07 9.89
N GLN A 96 1.27 -13.32 10.93
CA GLN A 96 -0.10 -13.01 11.36
C GLN A 96 -0.79 -11.96 10.46
N HIS A 97 -0.08 -11.37 9.49
CA HIS A 97 -0.59 -10.31 8.63
C HIS A 97 -0.77 -10.78 7.17
N SER A 98 -1.72 -10.16 6.46
CA SER A 98 -2.24 -10.69 5.20
C SER A 98 -1.37 -10.41 3.97
N THR A 99 -1.21 -11.46 3.16
CA THR A 99 -1.01 -11.44 1.70
C THR A 99 -2.36 -11.69 1.00
N PRO A 100 -2.56 -11.28 -0.28
CA PRO A 100 -1.65 -10.62 -1.23
C PRO A 100 -1.79 -9.08 -1.34
N THR A 101 -0.86 -8.40 -2.04
CA THR A 101 -1.03 -7.00 -2.47
C THR A 101 -1.78 -6.92 -3.80
N ILE A 102 -2.80 -6.06 -3.89
CA ILE A 102 -3.60 -5.86 -5.11
C ILE A 102 -3.17 -4.57 -5.82
N ILE A 103 -2.86 -4.68 -7.12
CA ILE A 103 -2.60 -3.55 -8.03
C ILE A 103 -3.80 -3.39 -8.94
N ILE A 104 -4.49 -2.26 -8.80
CA ILE A 104 -5.62 -1.90 -9.67
C ILE A 104 -5.12 -0.90 -10.73
N CYS A 105 -5.36 -1.19 -12.01
CA CYS A 105 -4.90 -0.33 -13.09
C CYS A 105 -5.83 -0.39 -14.32
N PRO A 106 -5.73 0.55 -15.28
CA PRO A 106 -6.41 0.43 -16.56
C PRO A 106 -6.01 -0.86 -17.30
N PRO A 107 -6.90 -1.51 -18.07
CA PRO A 107 -6.61 -2.78 -18.76
C PRO A 107 -5.34 -2.74 -19.63
N CYS A 108 -5.10 -1.61 -20.32
CA CYS A 108 -3.92 -1.43 -21.17
C CYS A 108 -2.59 -1.42 -20.39
N LEU A 109 -2.60 -1.23 -19.06
CA LEU A 109 -1.40 -1.23 -18.22
C LEU A 109 -1.09 -2.58 -17.58
N ILE A 110 -1.96 -3.59 -17.70
CA ILE A 110 -1.77 -4.91 -17.08
C ILE A 110 -0.48 -5.57 -17.57
N THR A 111 -0.26 -5.57 -18.90
CA THR A 111 0.94 -6.14 -19.51
C THR A 111 2.20 -5.37 -19.13
N ASN A 112 2.10 -4.05 -19.01
CA ASN A 112 3.19 -3.19 -18.54
C ASN A 112 3.57 -3.51 -17.09
N TRP A 113 2.60 -3.70 -16.20
CA TRP A 113 2.85 -4.12 -14.82
C TRP A 113 3.50 -5.50 -14.76
N LYS A 114 3.02 -6.47 -15.53
CA LYS A 114 3.65 -7.79 -15.63
C LYS A 114 5.13 -7.69 -16.05
N SER A 115 5.41 -6.90 -17.09
CA SER A 115 6.77 -6.66 -17.56
C SER A 115 7.65 -6.01 -16.48
N LYS A 116 7.16 -4.96 -15.82
CA LYS A 116 7.91 -4.27 -14.76
C LYS A 116 8.18 -5.14 -13.55
N ILE A 117 7.21 -5.96 -13.12
CA ILE A 117 7.40 -6.91 -12.02
C ILE A 117 8.48 -7.92 -12.40
N SER A 118 8.41 -8.48 -13.61
CA SER A 118 9.41 -9.43 -14.09
C SER A 118 10.80 -8.81 -14.28
N LYS A 119 10.87 -7.53 -14.66
CA LYS A 119 12.13 -6.81 -14.91
C LYS A 119 12.81 -6.35 -13.62
N HIS A 120 12.03 -5.88 -12.66
CA HIS A 120 12.55 -5.25 -11.44
C HIS A 120 12.56 -6.18 -10.24
N GLY A 121 11.70 -7.21 -10.21
CA GLY A 121 11.74 -8.26 -9.21
C GLY A 121 12.85 -9.27 -9.54
N GLN A 122 13.50 -9.81 -8.51
CA GLN A 122 14.39 -10.95 -8.66
C GLN A 122 13.56 -12.17 -9.11
N ALA A 123 14.11 -13.00 -10.01
CA ALA A 123 13.42 -14.18 -10.52
C ALA A 123 12.92 -15.08 -9.37
N GLY A 124 11.62 -15.38 -9.37
CA GLY A 124 10.96 -16.19 -8.33
C GLY A 124 10.72 -15.49 -6.99
N ALA A 125 11.19 -14.25 -6.79
CA ALA A 125 11.05 -13.55 -5.51
C ALA A 125 9.64 -12.98 -5.26
N LEU A 126 8.89 -12.66 -6.31
CA LEU A 126 7.52 -12.14 -6.24
C LEU A 126 6.60 -12.95 -7.16
N GLN A 127 5.64 -13.66 -6.58
CA GLN A 127 4.60 -14.38 -7.30
C GLN A 127 3.47 -13.43 -7.68
N ALA A 128 3.45 -13.02 -8.95
CA ALA A 128 2.41 -12.15 -9.49
C ALA A 128 1.44 -12.92 -10.38
N LYS A 129 0.13 -12.73 -10.17
CA LYS A 129 -0.92 -13.22 -11.07
C LYS A 129 -1.77 -12.08 -11.61
N ILE A 130 -2.25 -12.27 -12.83
CA ILE A 130 -3.25 -11.38 -13.44
C ILE A 130 -4.62 -11.98 -13.14
N TYR A 131 -5.52 -11.15 -12.64
CA TYR A 131 -6.90 -11.50 -12.35
C TYR A 131 -7.81 -10.73 -13.31
N HIS A 132 -8.02 -11.28 -14.50
CA HIS A 132 -8.83 -10.68 -15.56
C HIS A 132 -9.31 -11.70 -16.59
N GLY A 133 -10.53 -11.53 -17.12
CA GLY A 133 -11.10 -12.42 -18.14
C GLY A 133 -11.27 -13.85 -17.64
N SER A 134 -10.93 -14.85 -18.46
CA SER A 134 -11.07 -16.27 -18.13
C SER A 134 -10.28 -16.69 -16.88
N THR A 135 -9.19 -15.98 -16.54
CA THR A 135 -8.39 -16.29 -15.34
C THR A 135 -9.15 -16.03 -14.02
N CYS A 136 -10.15 -15.13 -14.04
CA CYS A 136 -10.99 -14.75 -12.91
C CYS A 136 -11.69 -15.96 -12.28
N HIS A 137 -12.26 -16.82 -13.13
CA HIS A 137 -13.01 -18.02 -12.72
C HIS A 137 -12.12 -19.21 -12.39
N SER A 138 -10.85 -19.18 -12.81
CA SER A 138 -9.90 -20.28 -12.60
C SER A 138 -9.11 -20.19 -11.30
N LEU A 139 -9.06 -19.01 -10.68
CA LEU A 139 -8.25 -18.76 -9.49
C LEU A 139 -9.09 -18.92 -8.23
N SER A 140 -8.80 -19.98 -7.46
CA SER A 140 -9.43 -20.19 -6.17
C SER A 140 -8.91 -19.17 -5.13
N LYS A 141 -9.67 -18.98 -4.04
CA LYS A 141 -9.21 -18.17 -2.90
C LYS A 141 -7.85 -18.65 -2.37
N ALA A 142 -7.63 -19.96 -2.34
CA ALA A 142 -6.35 -20.54 -1.91
C ALA A 142 -5.19 -20.17 -2.84
N ASP A 143 -5.44 -20.06 -4.15
CA ASP A 143 -4.42 -19.64 -5.12
C ASP A 143 -4.08 -18.16 -4.99
N ILE A 144 -5.07 -17.33 -4.67
CA ILE A 144 -4.91 -15.90 -4.47
C ILE A 144 -4.05 -15.64 -3.22
N LEU A 145 -4.30 -16.35 -2.12
CA LEU A 145 -3.56 -16.20 -0.86
C LEU A 145 -2.09 -16.63 -0.96
N LYS A 146 -1.75 -17.51 -1.90
CA LYS A 146 -0.37 -17.92 -2.18
C LYS A 146 0.42 -16.88 -3.00
N CYS A 147 -0.25 -15.91 -3.60
CA CYS A 147 0.39 -14.89 -4.41
C CYS A 147 0.94 -13.76 -3.54
N ASP A 148 1.96 -13.07 -4.05
CA ASP A 148 2.43 -11.81 -3.47
C ASP A 148 1.71 -10.61 -4.09
N ILE A 149 1.42 -10.69 -5.39
CA ILE A 149 0.81 -9.61 -6.17
C ILE A 149 -0.35 -10.15 -7.02
N ILE A 150 -1.48 -9.46 -6.96
CA ILE A 150 -2.59 -9.64 -7.90
C ILE A 150 -2.76 -8.34 -8.70
N VAL A 151 -2.70 -8.43 -10.03
CA VAL A 151 -2.96 -7.30 -10.92
C VAL A 151 -4.34 -7.48 -11.54
N MET A 152 -5.23 -6.50 -11.34
CA MET A 152 -6.59 -6.54 -11.90
C MET A 152 -7.02 -5.17 -12.42
N PRO A 153 -7.93 -5.11 -13.40
CA PRO A 153 -8.48 -3.84 -13.85
C PRO A 153 -9.67 -3.35 -13.02
N TYR A 154 -9.94 -2.05 -13.12
CA TYR A 154 -11.03 -1.38 -12.39
C TYR A 154 -12.42 -1.99 -12.63
N ASN A 155 -12.68 -2.45 -13.85
CA ASN A 155 -13.96 -3.10 -14.18
C ASN A 155 -14.12 -4.45 -13.49
N THR A 156 -13.04 -5.24 -13.36
CA THR A 156 -13.08 -6.54 -12.68
C THR A 156 -13.40 -6.36 -11.20
N ILE A 157 -12.73 -5.45 -10.49
CA ILE A 157 -13.05 -5.19 -9.07
C ILE A 157 -14.49 -4.68 -8.88
N SER A 158 -14.99 -3.84 -9.81
CA SER A 158 -16.37 -3.36 -9.76
C SER A 158 -17.40 -4.49 -9.93
N GLN A 159 -17.11 -5.47 -10.79
CA GLN A 159 -17.99 -6.63 -11.01
C GLN A 159 -18.00 -7.55 -9.79
N GLU A 160 -16.82 -7.89 -9.26
CA GLU A 160 -16.69 -8.72 -8.05
C GLU A 160 -17.43 -8.09 -6.86
N PHE A 161 -17.28 -6.78 -6.65
CA PHE A 161 -17.97 -6.07 -5.56
C PHE A 161 -19.50 -6.09 -5.70
N LYS A 162 -20.04 -6.07 -6.92
CA LYS A 162 -21.48 -6.19 -7.14
C LYS A 162 -21.98 -7.59 -6.83
N GLN A 163 -21.26 -8.62 -7.26
CA GLN A 163 -21.61 -10.03 -7.00
C GLN A 163 -21.63 -10.36 -5.51
N THR A 164 -20.68 -9.83 -4.73
CA THR A 164 -20.68 -10.07 -3.28
C THR A 164 -21.92 -9.51 -2.59
N ASN A 165 -22.42 -8.35 -3.01
CA ASN A 165 -23.60 -7.72 -2.40
C ASN A 165 -24.91 -8.45 -2.74
N THR A 166 -25.01 -9.05 -3.95
CA THR A 166 -26.16 -9.84 -4.35
C THR A 166 -26.23 -11.22 -3.67
N SER A 167 -25.11 -11.78 -3.22
CA SER A 167 -25.06 -13.08 -2.54
C SER A 167 -25.40 -13.03 -1.05
N THR A 168 -25.39 -11.84 -0.46
CA THR A 168 -25.69 -11.59 0.97
C THR A 168 -27.07 -10.96 1.19
N SER A 169 -27.90 -10.89 0.15
CA SER A 169 -29.31 -10.46 0.20
C SER A 169 -30.21 -11.66 -0.04
#